data_AF-A0A1H0Y0P7-F1
#
_entry.id   AF-A0A1H0Y0P7-F1
#
_cell.length_a   1.000
_cell.length_b   1.000
_cell.length_c   1.000
_cell.angle_alpha   90.00
_cell.angle_beta   90.00
_cell.angle_gamma   90.00
#
_symmetry.space_group_name_H-M   'P 1'
#
loop_
_entity.id
_entity.type
_entity.pdbx_description
1 polymer ?
#
loop_
_entity_poly.entity_id
_entity_poly.type
_entity_poly.pdbx_seq_one_letter_code
_entity_poly.pdbx_strand_id
1 'polypeptide(L)'
;MHHRRGTFRDETVDYAAVGATRAHDLMAYPPERSIPAEDSWRIGSGQARFETAADLLMSWSALRGAGLRVADVRPASGPMYTGVAFDDEGNAVAPSSMDHEQRFAADGTPYVGAGTTLQVHGRVSGQSADAELRVIFVDEEPRRVAFALGTVGGSVVSGEESFLLEWRDNDEVWFVVRAFDRPTAFAYRMLAGLVRRRRRLLFQGYLRAISPLYATPGA
;
A
#
# COMPACT_ATOMS: atom_id res chain seq x y z
N MET A 1 -34.88 -3.90 -9.80
CA MET A 1 -33.44 -3.70 -9.49
C MET A 1 -33.27 -3.73 -7.98
N HIS A 2 -32.85 -4.86 -7.42
CA HIS A 2 -32.61 -4.98 -5.98
C HIS A 2 -31.21 -4.45 -5.66
N HIS A 3 -31.14 -3.26 -5.09
CA HIS A 3 -29.92 -2.76 -4.45
C HIS A 3 -29.76 -3.52 -3.13
N ARG A 4 -28.95 -4.59 -3.15
CA ARG A 4 -28.62 -5.37 -1.95
C ARG A 4 -27.76 -4.48 -1.06
N ARG A 5 -28.34 -3.94 0.02
CA ARG A 5 -27.59 -3.28 1.10
C ARG A 5 -26.51 -4.26 1.57
N GLY A 6 -25.24 -3.89 1.36
CA GLY A 6 -24.12 -4.59 1.95
C GLY A 6 -24.24 -4.52 3.47
N THR A 7 -24.36 -5.66 4.11
CA THR A 7 -24.28 -5.79 5.56
C THR A 7 -22.95 -5.18 6.02
N PHE A 8 -22.98 -4.26 6.99
CA PHE A 8 -21.81 -3.75 7.68
C PHE A 8 -21.02 -4.96 8.19
N ARG A 9 -19.94 -5.32 7.49
CA ARG A 9 -18.96 -6.30 7.96
C ARG A 9 -17.94 -5.50 8.74
N ASP A 10 -17.51 -6.04 9.87
CA ASP A 10 -16.25 -5.61 10.47
C ASP A 10 -15.18 -5.95 9.42
N GLU A 11 -14.72 -4.94 8.66
CA GLU A 11 -13.84 -5.09 7.48
C GLU A 11 -12.40 -5.32 7.95
N THR A 12 -12.20 -6.38 8.73
CA THR A 12 -10.91 -6.87 9.20
C THR A 12 -10.16 -7.54 8.05
N VAL A 13 -8.84 -7.39 8.02
CA VAL A 13 -7.99 -8.05 7.03
C VAL A 13 -8.03 -9.58 7.12
N ASP A 14 -7.71 -10.27 6.03
CA ASP A 14 -7.80 -11.73 5.90
C ASP A 14 -6.51 -12.50 6.29
N TYR A 15 -5.56 -11.81 6.92
CA TYR A 15 -4.30 -12.36 7.43
C TYR A 15 -4.06 -11.97 8.89
N ALA A 16 -3.24 -12.76 9.60
CA ALA A 16 -3.01 -12.59 11.04
C ALA A 16 -1.87 -11.62 11.38
N ALA A 17 -0.83 -11.55 10.55
CA ALA A 17 0.39 -10.79 10.83
C ALA A 17 0.28 -9.30 10.42
N VAL A 18 -0.65 -8.57 11.06
CA VAL A 18 -0.93 -7.15 10.76
C VAL A 18 0.24 -6.26 11.16
N GLY A 19 0.70 -5.40 10.24
CA GLY A 19 1.84 -4.50 10.42
C GLY A 19 3.21 -5.16 10.23
N ALA A 20 3.27 -6.43 9.82
CA ALA A 20 4.52 -7.16 9.67
C ALA A 20 5.42 -6.59 8.57
N THR A 21 4.91 -5.78 7.62
CA THR A 21 5.79 -5.12 6.63
C THR A 21 6.71 -4.06 7.23
N ARG A 22 6.53 -3.68 8.51
CA ARG A 22 7.48 -2.83 9.25
C ARG A 22 8.59 -3.61 9.95
N ALA A 23 8.44 -4.92 10.13
CA ALA A 23 9.44 -5.74 10.81
C ALA A 23 10.78 -5.67 10.04
N HIS A 24 11.87 -5.38 10.73
CA HIS A 24 13.21 -5.27 10.11
C HIS A 24 13.69 -6.61 9.52
N ASP A 25 13.20 -7.71 10.08
CA ASP A 25 13.56 -9.08 9.74
C ASP A 25 12.59 -9.77 8.77
N LEU A 26 11.61 -9.05 8.21
CA LEU A 26 10.58 -9.58 7.29
C LEU A 26 11.14 -10.50 6.19
N MET A 27 12.31 -10.18 5.63
CA MET A 27 12.92 -11.00 4.57
C MET A 27 13.48 -12.32 5.08
N ALA A 28 13.95 -12.36 6.33
CA ALA A 28 14.49 -13.56 6.97
C ALA A 28 13.38 -14.40 7.62
N TYR A 29 12.41 -13.74 8.26
CA TYR A 29 11.32 -14.36 9.01
C TYR A 29 9.96 -13.83 8.56
N PRO A 30 9.53 -14.15 7.33
CA PRO A 30 8.22 -13.74 6.84
C PRO A 30 7.09 -14.47 7.59
N PRO A 31 5.86 -13.90 7.62
CA PRO A 31 4.68 -14.58 8.11
C PRO A 31 4.49 -15.98 7.50
N GLU A 32 3.88 -16.90 8.25
CA GLU A 32 3.79 -18.31 7.85
C GLU A 32 3.19 -18.49 6.45
N ARG A 33 3.86 -19.30 5.62
CA ARG A 33 3.43 -19.64 4.25
C ARG A 33 3.25 -18.42 3.33
N SER A 34 3.95 -17.32 3.62
CA SER A 34 4.00 -16.15 2.77
C SER A 34 5.33 -16.05 2.02
N ILE A 35 5.35 -15.25 0.96
CA ILE A 35 6.53 -14.97 0.16
C ILE A 35 6.87 -13.49 0.38
N PRO A 36 7.96 -13.13 1.08
CA PRO A 36 8.35 -11.74 1.27
C PRO A 36 8.95 -11.13 -0.01
N ALA A 37 8.93 -9.82 -0.14
CA ALA A 37 9.79 -9.04 -1.02
C ALA A 37 9.99 -7.62 -0.51
N GLU A 38 11.06 -7.02 -1.00
CA GLU A 38 11.38 -5.63 -0.86
C GLU A 38 12.07 -5.17 -2.14
N ASP A 39 11.63 -4.06 -2.69
CA ASP A 39 12.38 -3.31 -3.69
C ASP A 39 12.52 -1.86 -3.22
N SER A 40 13.65 -1.23 -3.55
CA SER A 40 14.01 0.11 -3.12
C SER A 40 14.69 0.86 -4.25
N TRP A 41 14.27 2.10 -4.49
CA TRP A 41 14.76 2.92 -5.60
C TRP A 41 15.01 4.36 -5.16
N ARG A 42 16.15 4.92 -5.55
CA ARG A 42 16.37 6.36 -5.48
C ARG A 42 15.56 7.06 -6.58
N ILE A 43 14.67 7.97 -6.19
CA ILE A 43 13.76 8.67 -7.11
C ILE A 43 14.12 10.15 -7.32
N GLY A 44 15.23 10.61 -6.73
CA GLY A 44 15.78 11.96 -6.93
C GLY A 44 16.41 12.49 -5.64
N SER A 45 16.44 13.81 -5.49
CA SER A 45 16.95 14.51 -4.30
C SER A 45 16.16 15.78 -4.00
N GLY A 46 16.25 16.27 -2.77
CA GLY A 46 15.65 17.53 -2.33
C GLY A 46 14.21 17.47 -1.85
N GLN A 47 13.84 18.47 -1.06
CA GLN A 47 12.50 18.62 -0.47
C GLN A 47 11.38 18.61 -1.51
N ALA A 48 11.50 19.39 -2.59
CA ALA A 48 10.47 19.48 -3.62
C ALA A 48 10.16 18.12 -4.28
N ARG A 49 11.19 17.28 -4.44
CA ARG A 49 11.05 15.92 -4.96
C ARG A 49 10.33 15.01 -3.97
N PHE A 50 10.66 15.12 -2.68
CA PHE A 50 9.99 14.39 -1.61
C PHE A 50 8.49 14.79 -1.51
N GLU A 51 8.19 16.07 -1.43
CA GLU A 51 6.80 16.59 -1.32
C GLU A 51 5.94 16.17 -2.53
N THR A 52 6.49 16.28 -3.74
CA THR A 52 5.79 15.82 -4.96
C THR A 52 5.55 14.30 -4.93
N ALA A 53 6.54 13.52 -4.50
CA ALA A 53 6.39 12.07 -4.39
C ALA A 53 5.35 11.70 -3.33
N ALA A 54 5.35 12.38 -2.19
CA ALA A 54 4.42 12.18 -1.09
C ALA A 54 2.98 12.46 -1.53
N ASP A 55 2.75 13.56 -2.24
CA ASP A 55 1.43 13.89 -2.79
C ASP A 55 0.93 12.83 -3.77
N LEU A 56 1.79 12.36 -4.69
CA LEU A 56 1.47 11.27 -5.60
C LEU A 56 1.15 9.97 -4.85
N LEU A 57 1.93 9.64 -3.83
CA LEU A 57 1.74 8.43 -3.04
C LEU A 57 0.42 8.48 -2.26
N MET A 58 0.16 9.58 -1.55
CA MET A 58 -1.04 9.78 -0.72
C MET A 58 -2.33 9.95 -1.53
N SER A 59 -2.22 10.30 -2.81
CA SER A 59 -3.35 10.40 -3.73
C SER A 59 -3.67 9.11 -4.49
N TRP A 60 -3.14 7.95 -4.06
CA TRP A 60 -3.32 6.63 -4.71
C TRP A 60 -2.65 6.46 -6.08
N SER A 61 -1.73 7.36 -6.46
CA SER A 61 -1.13 7.33 -7.81
C SER A 61 -0.31 6.08 -8.06
N ALA A 62 0.30 5.47 -7.03
CA ALA A 62 0.99 4.19 -7.16
C ALA A 62 0.07 3.11 -7.75
N LEU A 63 -1.08 2.85 -7.12
CA LEU A 63 -2.05 1.84 -7.58
C LEU A 63 -2.53 2.14 -9.01
N ARG A 64 -2.87 3.40 -9.30
CA ARG A 64 -3.28 3.82 -10.65
C ARG A 64 -2.17 3.61 -11.69
N GLY A 65 -0.92 3.91 -11.35
CA GLY A 65 0.27 3.70 -12.18
C GLY A 65 0.56 2.25 -12.51
N ALA A 66 0.13 1.33 -11.66
CA ALA A 66 0.16 -0.11 -11.93
C ALA A 66 -0.99 -0.60 -12.82
N GLY A 67 -1.80 0.30 -13.37
CA GLY A 67 -2.93 -0.03 -14.24
C GLY A 67 -4.17 -0.49 -13.47
N LEU A 68 -4.26 -0.19 -12.18
CA LEU A 68 -5.41 -0.53 -11.35
C LEU A 68 -6.37 0.65 -11.27
N ARG A 69 -7.67 0.37 -11.40
CA ARG A 69 -8.72 1.34 -11.10
C ARG A 69 -9.03 1.26 -9.60
N VAL A 70 -8.77 2.36 -8.90
CA VAL A 70 -9.18 2.56 -7.50
C VAL A 70 -10.66 2.95 -7.48
N ALA A 71 -11.46 2.30 -6.64
CA ALA A 71 -12.89 2.50 -6.52
C ALA A 71 -13.36 2.30 -5.07
N ASP A 72 -14.55 2.81 -4.76
CA ASP A 72 -15.21 2.63 -3.46
C ASP A 72 -14.29 2.96 -2.26
N VAL A 73 -13.60 4.11 -2.35
CA VAL A 73 -12.73 4.60 -1.27
C VAL A 73 -13.60 5.11 -0.13
N ARG A 74 -13.59 4.38 0.98
CA ARG A 74 -14.42 4.59 2.16
C ARG A 74 -13.53 4.87 3.38
N PRO A 75 -13.37 6.14 3.77
CA PRO A 75 -12.63 6.49 4.99
C PRO A 75 -13.21 5.80 6.23
N ALA A 76 -12.36 5.55 7.23
CA ALA A 76 -12.82 5.02 8.51
C ALA A 76 -13.87 5.95 9.15
N SER A 77 -14.98 5.38 9.62
CA SER A 77 -16.03 6.13 10.30
C SER A 77 -15.64 6.40 11.76
N GLY A 78 -15.18 7.62 12.06
CA GLY A 78 -14.82 8.03 13.43
C GLY A 78 -13.60 7.30 14.00
N PRO A 79 -13.25 7.51 15.29
CA PRO A 79 -11.94 7.14 15.85
C PRO A 79 -11.70 5.61 15.99
N MET A 80 -12.54 4.78 15.37
CA MET A 80 -12.55 3.33 15.53
C MET A 80 -11.41 2.60 14.80
N TYR A 81 -10.51 3.31 14.11
CA TYR A 81 -9.26 2.73 13.66
C TYR A 81 -8.05 3.43 14.27
N THR A 82 -7.78 3.06 15.51
CA THR A 82 -6.48 3.25 16.17
C THR A 82 -5.51 2.27 15.51
N GLY A 83 -4.92 2.67 14.37
CA GLY A 83 -3.79 1.92 13.79
C GLY A 83 -2.69 1.73 14.84
N VAL A 84 -1.93 0.65 14.74
CA VAL A 84 -0.85 0.41 15.70
C VAL A 84 0.35 1.26 15.27
N ALA A 85 0.66 2.32 15.99
CA ALA A 85 1.93 3.04 15.83
C ALA A 85 3.02 2.31 16.61
N PHE A 86 4.25 2.37 16.11
CA PHE A 86 5.40 1.83 16.84
C PHE A 86 6.51 2.89 16.88
N ASP A 87 7.25 2.97 17.99
CA ASP A 87 8.42 3.83 18.11
C ASP A 87 9.60 3.26 17.29
N ASP A 88 10.72 3.98 17.27
CA ASP A 88 11.94 3.58 16.56
C ASP A 88 12.51 2.25 17.08
N GLU A 89 12.12 1.84 18.29
CA GLU A 89 12.47 0.58 18.93
C GLU A 89 11.46 -0.55 18.66
N GLY A 90 10.35 -0.28 17.96
CA GLY A 90 9.34 -1.28 17.61
C GLY A 90 8.36 -1.61 18.75
N ASN A 91 8.21 -0.75 19.76
CA ASN A 91 7.18 -0.86 20.79
C ASN A 91 5.89 -0.19 20.36
N ALA A 92 4.73 -0.80 20.68
CA ALA A 92 3.45 -0.21 20.35
C ALA A 92 3.23 1.10 21.12
N VAL A 93 3.10 2.20 20.41
CA VAL A 93 2.74 3.51 20.96
C VAL A 93 1.31 3.84 20.59
N ALA A 94 0.65 4.64 21.44
CA ALA A 94 -0.64 5.21 21.08
C ALA A 94 -0.49 5.95 19.74
N PRO A 95 -1.31 5.66 18.73
CA PRO A 95 -1.20 6.39 17.47
C PRO A 95 -1.36 7.86 17.75
N SER A 96 -0.52 8.66 17.12
CA SER A 96 -0.71 10.09 17.03
C SER A 96 -2.09 10.31 16.43
N SER A 97 -3.07 10.63 17.28
CA SER A 97 -4.37 11.16 16.85
C SER A 97 -4.11 12.58 16.37
N MET A 98 -3.42 12.72 15.24
CA MET A 98 -3.49 13.94 14.49
C MET A 98 -4.84 13.88 13.78
N ASP A 99 -5.76 14.74 14.23
CA ASP A 99 -6.90 15.20 13.44
C ASP A 99 -6.34 15.79 12.13
N HIS A 100 -6.05 14.93 11.17
CA HIS A 100 -5.73 15.36 9.83
C HIS A 100 -7.06 15.67 9.17
N GLU A 101 -7.31 16.95 8.96
CA GLU A 101 -8.36 17.41 8.07
C GLU A 101 -8.27 16.60 6.77
N GLN A 102 -9.37 15.94 6.41
CA GLN A 102 -9.34 14.98 5.32
C GLN A 102 -8.99 15.71 4.01
N ARG A 103 -7.82 15.38 3.45
CA ARG A 103 -7.37 15.88 2.15
C ARG A 103 -8.04 15.08 1.03
N PHE A 104 -8.24 15.73 -0.11
CA PHE A 104 -8.86 15.15 -1.29
C PHE A 104 -8.01 15.42 -2.52
N ALA A 105 -7.94 14.43 -3.41
CA ALA A 105 -7.35 14.59 -4.72
C ALA A 105 -8.24 15.47 -5.61
N ALA A 106 -7.68 15.94 -6.72
CA ALA A 106 -8.39 16.79 -7.66
C ALA A 106 -9.68 16.15 -8.21
N ASP A 107 -9.77 14.82 -8.22
CA ASP A 107 -10.95 14.05 -8.64
C ASP A 107 -11.99 13.85 -7.51
N GLY A 108 -11.75 14.41 -6.33
CA GLY A 108 -12.61 14.26 -5.15
C GLY A 108 -12.38 12.97 -4.36
N THR A 109 -11.40 12.14 -4.74
CA THR A 109 -11.04 10.94 -3.97
C THR A 109 -10.35 11.37 -2.66
N PRO A 110 -10.77 10.87 -1.48
CA PRO A 110 -10.05 11.13 -0.24
C PRO A 110 -8.60 10.63 -0.34
N TYR A 111 -7.65 11.34 0.26
CA TYR A 111 -6.28 10.86 0.40
C TYR A 111 -6.24 9.59 1.24
N VAL A 112 -5.12 8.87 1.14
CA VAL A 112 -4.82 7.73 2.02
C VAL A 112 -4.98 8.18 3.48
N GLY A 113 -5.72 7.38 4.24
CA GLY A 113 -5.97 7.61 5.67
C GLY A 113 -6.08 6.29 6.39
N ALA A 114 -5.64 6.23 7.64
CA ALA A 114 -5.64 5.00 8.42
C ALA A 114 -7.06 4.42 8.52
N GLY A 115 -7.20 3.12 8.23
CA GLY A 115 -8.47 2.42 8.27
C GLY A 115 -9.38 2.63 7.06
N THR A 116 -8.99 3.47 6.09
CA THR A 116 -9.71 3.59 4.82
C THR A 116 -9.78 2.24 4.12
N THR A 117 -10.96 1.83 3.66
CA THR A 117 -11.13 0.66 2.80
C THR A 117 -11.37 1.07 1.36
N LEU A 118 -10.90 0.25 0.43
CA LEU A 118 -10.98 0.53 -1.00
C LEU A 118 -11.08 -0.76 -1.80
N GLN A 119 -11.64 -0.65 -3.00
CA GLN A 119 -11.61 -1.69 -4.01
C GLN A 119 -10.59 -1.30 -5.10
N VAL A 120 -9.79 -2.26 -5.54
CA VAL A 120 -8.99 -2.13 -6.75
C VAL A 120 -9.47 -3.11 -7.80
N HIS A 121 -9.49 -2.65 -9.05
CA HIS A 121 -9.86 -3.48 -10.19
C HIS A 121 -8.84 -3.38 -11.30
N GLY A 122 -8.42 -4.52 -11.87
CA GLY A 122 -7.51 -4.52 -13.00
C GLY A 122 -6.78 -5.83 -13.21
N ARG A 123 -5.94 -5.83 -14.25
CA ARG A 123 -5.06 -6.96 -14.56
C ARG A 123 -3.67 -6.46 -14.89
N VAL A 124 -2.67 -7.22 -14.48
CA VAL A 124 -1.27 -6.94 -14.79
C VAL A 124 -0.68 -8.10 -15.58
N SER A 125 -0.41 -7.88 -16.86
CA SER A 125 0.04 -8.93 -17.81
C SER A 125 -0.88 -10.17 -17.78
N GLY A 126 -2.19 -9.94 -17.83
CA GLY A 126 -3.20 -11.01 -17.84
C GLY A 126 -3.48 -11.65 -16.48
N GLN A 127 -2.81 -11.26 -15.41
CA GLN A 127 -3.07 -11.75 -14.05
C GLN A 127 -4.04 -10.81 -13.32
N SER A 128 -5.05 -11.36 -12.62
CA SER A 128 -5.96 -10.51 -11.84
C SER A 128 -5.22 -9.78 -10.73
N ALA A 129 -5.58 -8.52 -10.54
CA ALA A 129 -5.16 -7.72 -9.41
C ALA A 129 -6.35 -7.10 -8.67
N ASP A 130 -7.54 -7.65 -8.87
CA ASP A 130 -8.73 -7.28 -8.10
C ASP A 130 -8.52 -7.60 -6.62
N ALA A 131 -8.90 -6.67 -5.74
CA ALA A 131 -8.85 -6.86 -4.30
C ALA A 131 -9.72 -5.83 -3.57
N GLU A 132 -10.25 -6.23 -2.41
CA GLU A 132 -10.67 -5.32 -1.36
C GLU A 132 -9.49 -5.15 -0.39
N LEU A 133 -9.11 -3.90 -0.14
CA LEU A 133 -7.95 -3.54 0.65
C LEU A 133 -8.34 -2.60 1.79
N ARG A 134 -7.50 -2.56 2.82
CA ARG A 134 -7.61 -1.64 3.96
C ARG A 134 -6.26 -0.99 4.24
N VAL A 135 -6.27 0.31 4.52
CA VAL A 135 -5.08 1.02 5.00
C VAL A 135 -4.81 0.65 6.46
N ILE A 136 -3.64 0.07 6.73
CA ILE A 136 -3.28 -0.48 8.05
C ILE A 136 -2.61 0.54 8.96
N PHE A 137 -1.79 1.40 8.39
CA PHE A 137 -1.21 2.55 9.07
C PHE A 137 -0.92 3.63 8.04
N VAL A 138 -0.74 4.85 8.53
CA VAL A 138 -0.23 5.99 7.78
C VAL A 138 0.74 6.72 8.71
N ASP A 139 1.94 6.97 8.21
CA ASP A 139 2.96 7.77 8.89
C ASP A 139 3.26 8.98 7.99
N GLU A 140 3.10 10.20 8.51
CA GLU A 140 3.46 11.44 7.82
C GLU A 140 4.35 12.30 8.71
N GLU A 141 5.64 12.29 8.39
CA GLU A 141 6.69 13.05 9.04
C GLU A 141 7.37 13.98 8.03
N PRO A 142 8.10 15.03 8.48
CA PRO A 142 8.73 15.99 7.58
C PRO A 142 9.66 15.40 6.51
N ARG A 143 10.25 14.23 6.77
CA ARG A 143 11.19 13.54 5.87
C ARG A 143 10.82 12.10 5.57
N ARG A 144 9.62 11.67 5.98
CA ARG A 144 9.17 10.28 5.84
C ARG A 144 7.66 10.24 5.64
N VAL A 145 7.19 9.56 4.60
CA VAL A 145 5.76 9.30 4.38
C VAL A 145 5.57 7.82 4.08
N ALA A 146 4.72 7.13 4.81
CA ALA A 146 4.47 5.72 4.62
C ALA A 146 3.02 5.33 4.84
N PHE A 147 2.57 4.26 4.19
CA PHE A 147 1.35 3.56 4.54
C PHE A 147 1.44 2.09 4.16
N ALA A 148 0.55 1.25 4.71
CA ALA A 148 0.39 -0.13 4.28
C ALA A 148 -1.04 -0.45 3.87
N LEU A 149 -1.17 -1.30 2.85
CA LEU A 149 -2.42 -1.92 2.43
C LEU A 149 -2.43 -3.38 2.86
N GLY A 150 -3.47 -3.76 3.59
CA GLY A 150 -3.76 -5.14 3.92
C GLY A 150 -4.93 -5.65 3.08
N THR A 151 -4.85 -6.91 2.66
CA THR A 151 -5.97 -7.58 1.97
C THR A 151 -7.12 -7.86 2.92
N VAL A 152 -8.33 -7.48 2.52
CA VAL A 152 -9.60 -7.85 3.18
C VAL A 152 -10.25 -9.02 2.46
N GLY A 153 -10.18 -9.04 1.12
CA GLY A 153 -10.73 -10.13 0.32
C GLY A 153 -10.64 -9.91 -1.19
N GLY A 154 -11.23 -10.83 -1.97
CA GLY A 154 -11.32 -10.71 -3.42
C GLY A 154 -10.03 -10.91 -4.21
N SER A 155 -8.88 -11.04 -3.52
CA SER A 155 -7.56 -11.16 -4.10
C SER A 155 -7.10 -12.61 -4.27
N VAL A 156 -6.21 -12.84 -5.26
CA VAL A 156 -5.51 -14.11 -5.49
C VAL A 156 -4.37 -14.38 -4.49
N VAL A 157 -4.05 -13.37 -3.69
CA VAL A 157 -3.08 -13.39 -2.59
C VAL A 157 -3.67 -12.69 -1.37
N SER A 158 -3.29 -13.15 -0.18
CA SER A 158 -3.60 -12.53 1.11
C SER A 158 -2.30 -12.05 1.74
N GLY A 159 -2.26 -10.83 2.26
CA GLY A 159 -1.08 -10.25 2.89
C GLY A 159 -1.10 -8.74 2.95
N GLU A 160 0.07 -8.16 3.13
CA GLU A 160 0.28 -6.74 3.36
C GLU A 160 1.37 -6.20 2.44
N GLU A 161 1.17 -4.98 1.96
CA GLU A 161 2.10 -4.24 1.11
C GLU A 161 2.25 -2.82 1.66
N SER A 162 3.46 -2.43 2.06
CA SER A 162 3.76 -1.07 2.50
C SER A 162 4.57 -0.29 1.49
N PHE A 163 4.28 1.00 1.43
CA PHE A 163 4.93 2.00 0.61
C PHE A 163 5.60 3.00 1.54
N LEU A 164 6.85 3.34 1.28
CA LEU A 164 7.64 4.28 2.07
C LEU A 164 8.37 5.24 1.15
N LEU A 165 8.25 6.52 1.43
CA LEU A 165 9.12 7.57 0.94
C LEU A 165 10.00 8.06 2.08
N GLU A 166 11.29 8.14 1.82
CA GLU A 166 12.29 8.59 2.78
C GLU A 166 13.17 9.65 2.12
N TRP A 167 13.28 10.83 2.75
CA TRP A 167 14.24 11.87 2.39
C TRP A 167 15.43 11.83 3.36
N ARG A 168 16.52 11.22 2.93
CA ARG A 168 17.71 10.95 3.74
C ARG A 168 18.57 12.19 3.93
N ASP A 169 19.42 12.17 4.96
CA ASP A 169 20.29 13.31 5.32
C ASP A 169 21.29 13.70 4.21
N ASN A 170 21.61 12.76 3.31
CA ASN A 170 22.43 13.01 2.12
C ASN A 170 21.64 13.64 0.95
N ASP A 171 20.46 14.17 1.23
CA ASP A 171 19.50 14.78 0.31
C ASP A 171 18.82 13.82 -0.68
N GLU A 172 19.10 12.52 -0.63
CA GLU A 172 18.45 11.54 -1.51
C GLU A 172 17.01 11.23 -1.10
N VAL A 173 16.12 11.14 -2.08
CA VAL A 173 14.74 10.69 -1.90
C VAL A 173 14.62 9.25 -2.40
N TRP A 174 14.19 8.36 -1.51
CA TRP A 174 14.05 6.94 -1.77
C TRP A 174 12.59 6.52 -1.69
N PHE A 175 12.20 5.62 -2.59
CA PHE A 175 10.91 4.93 -2.59
C PHE A 175 11.14 3.44 -2.32
N VAL A 176 10.50 2.91 -1.28
CA VAL A 176 10.64 1.53 -0.84
C VAL A 176 9.27 0.89 -0.81
N VAL A 177 9.17 -0.32 -1.37
CA VAL A 177 7.97 -1.14 -1.29
C VAL A 177 8.33 -2.47 -0.67
N ARG A 178 7.66 -2.83 0.43
CA ARG A 178 7.82 -4.11 1.14
C ARG A 178 6.51 -4.85 1.13
N ALA A 179 6.53 -6.15 0.94
CA ALA A 179 5.31 -6.95 0.92
C ALA A 179 5.56 -8.38 1.40
N PHE A 180 4.49 -9.03 1.83
CA PHE A 180 4.42 -10.48 1.89
C PHE A 180 3.11 -10.96 1.30
N ASP A 181 3.16 -12.02 0.49
CA ASP A 181 1.97 -12.60 -0.13
C ASP A 181 1.81 -14.07 0.25
N ARG A 182 0.65 -14.43 0.76
CA ARG A 182 0.17 -15.80 0.93
C ARG A 182 -0.80 -16.12 -0.22
N PRO A 183 -0.46 -17.06 -1.12
CA PRO A 183 -1.35 -17.42 -2.23
C PRO A 183 -2.67 -18.03 -1.75
N THR A 184 -3.81 -17.47 -2.17
CA THR A 184 -5.14 -17.97 -1.81
C THR A 184 -5.72 -18.85 -2.91
N ALA A 185 -5.49 -18.50 -4.18
CA ALA A 185 -5.96 -19.23 -5.35
C ALA A 185 -5.11 -20.48 -5.67
N PHE A 186 -5.76 -21.58 -6.09
CA PHE A 186 -5.09 -22.87 -6.34
C PHE A 186 -3.90 -22.76 -7.30
N ALA A 187 -4.06 -22.07 -8.43
CA ALA A 187 -2.96 -21.88 -9.40
C ALA A 187 -1.75 -21.13 -8.80
N TYR A 188 -2.00 -20.12 -7.96
CA TYR A 188 -0.93 -19.35 -7.30
C TYR A 188 -0.27 -20.11 -6.16
N ARG A 189 -0.99 -21.04 -5.51
CA ARG A 189 -0.40 -21.99 -4.54
C ARG A 189 0.54 -22.98 -5.23
N MET A 190 0.22 -23.41 -6.44
CA MET A 190 1.03 -24.38 -7.21
C MET A 190 2.21 -23.73 -7.94
N LEU A 191 2.10 -22.44 -8.29
CA LEU A 191 3.11 -21.73 -9.08
C LEU A 191 3.52 -20.42 -8.42
N ALA A 192 4.42 -20.49 -7.43
CA ALA A 192 4.98 -19.32 -6.75
C ALA A 192 5.60 -18.28 -7.71
N GLY A 193 6.06 -18.71 -8.89
CA GLY A 193 6.55 -17.81 -9.95
C GLY A 193 5.49 -16.82 -10.46
N LEU A 194 4.20 -17.17 -10.43
CA LEU A 194 3.12 -16.25 -10.81
C LEU A 194 2.98 -15.11 -9.80
N VAL A 195 3.06 -15.42 -8.50
CA VAL A 195 3.04 -14.42 -7.42
C VAL A 195 4.18 -13.42 -7.61
N ARG A 196 5.41 -13.92 -7.78
CA ARG A 196 6.60 -13.09 -7.98
C ARG A 196 6.51 -12.24 -9.26
N ARG A 197 6.01 -12.81 -10.36
CA ARG A 197 5.81 -12.07 -11.62
C ARG A 197 4.75 -10.97 -11.46
N ARG A 198 3.60 -11.27 -10.86
CA ARG A 198 2.54 -10.28 -10.60
C ARG A 198 3.08 -9.13 -9.75
N ARG A 199 3.76 -9.44 -8.64
CA ARG A 199 4.35 -8.45 -7.74
C ARG A 199 5.35 -7.55 -8.46
N ARG A 200 6.31 -8.14 -9.20
CA ARG A 200 7.30 -7.37 -9.95
C ARG A 200 6.66 -6.35 -10.90
N LEU A 201 5.59 -6.74 -11.58
CA LEU A 201 4.91 -5.85 -12.52
C LEU A 201 4.11 -4.74 -11.80
N LEU A 202 3.50 -5.04 -10.66
CA LEU A 202 2.86 -4.03 -9.81
C LEU A 202 3.89 -3.00 -9.32
N PHE A 203 5.01 -3.47 -8.76
CA PHE A 203 6.10 -2.64 -8.25
C PHE A 203 6.67 -1.71 -9.32
N GLN A 204 6.84 -2.19 -10.55
CA GLN A 204 7.25 -1.37 -11.68
C GLN A 204 6.24 -0.26 -12.01
N GLY A 205 4.95 -0.56 -11.94
CA GLY A 205 3.88 0.41 -12.13
C GLY A 205 3.86 1.48 -11.03
N TYR A 206 4.06 1.06 -9.78
CA TYR A 206 4.18 1.96 -8.63
C TYR A 206 5.36 2.92 -8.81
N LEU A 207 6.54 2.38 -9.10
CA LEU A 207 7.75 3.17 -9.33
C LEU A 207 7.55 4.18 -10.46
N ARG A 208 6.91 3.77 -11.57
CA ARG A 208 6.63 4.67 -12.71
C ARG A 208 5.70 5.83 -12.33
N ALA A 209 4.68 5.58 -11.51
CA ALA A 209 3.78 6.65 -11.06
C ALA A 209 4.48 7.60 -10.07
N ILE A 210 5.30 7.06 -9.17
CA ILE A 210 5.97 7.87 -8.15
C ILE A 210 7.14 8.64 -8.76
N SER A 211 7.90 8.07 -9.70
CA SER A 211 9.12 8.68 -10.23
C SER A 211 8.97 9.13 -11.70
N PRO A 212 9.06 10.45 -12.00
CA PRO A 212 9.04 10.97 -13.36
C PRO A 212 10.18 10.43 -14.23
N LEU A 213 11.32 10.08 -13.62
CA LEU A 213 12.49 9.54 -14.31
C LEU A 213 12.25 8.16 -14.92
N TYR A 214 11.21 7.45 -14.45
CA TYR A 214 10.81 6.13 -14.94
C TYR A 214 9.49 6.16 -15.73
N ALA A 215 8.89 7.33 -15.90
CA ALA A 215 7.89 7.56 -16.93
C ALA A 215 8.60 7.52 -18.29
N THR A 216 8.49 6.42 -19.02
CA THR A 216 9.03 6.32 -20.38
C THR A 216 8.47 7.46 -21.23
N PRO A 217 9.30 8.28 -21.91
CA PRO A 217 8.80 9.14 -22.96
C PRO A 217 8.38 8.27 -24.15
N GLY A 218 7.11 8.34 -24.53
CA GLY A 218 6.57 7.72 -25.75
C GLY A 218 5.54 6.61 -25.49
N ALA A 219 4.28 7.01 -25.41
CA ALA A 219 3.19 6.27 -26.06
C ALA A 219 3.24 6.57 -27.56
#